data_AF-A0A4R5WV75-F1
#
_entry.id   AF-A0A4R5WV75-F1
#
_cell.length_a   1.000
_cell.length_b   1.000
_cell.length_c   1.000
_cell.angle_alpha   90.00
_cell.angle_beta   90.00
_cell.angle_gamma   90.00
#
_symmetry.space_group_name_H-M   'P 1'
#
loop_
_entity.id
_entity.type
_entity.pdbx_description
1 polymer ?
#
loop_
_entity_poly.entity_id
_entity_poly.type
_entity_poly.pdbx_seq_one_letter_code
_entity_poly.pdbx_strand_id
1 'polypeptide(L)'
;MSSKRITQITRHKIIDAIILEGISWSGRLEEQDFLGRIYDLGAMPSTDSRYKDAARDIWQHRVLNPTDWDDDWVFSDSRFNLKFADDEVFLRFLAEMLHPVVQIDEAKVASLLKTFNDALGRDGYELYPAEWISGHAVYGWRRRDSFHGGNPALKLRERAVLTDPSVLEEHLTRIRDGLTSDPAAAISSCKNLIESLFRIILDRSQIDYAAKEDIPQLYRKVADVLDLKAESVPGSADIDRVSTSQTPPEVSGRDL
;
A
#
# COMPACT_ATOMS: atom_id res chain seq x y z
N MET A 1 23.21 -14.09 6.80
CA MET A 1 22.63 -14.61 5.54
C MET A 1 21.16 -14.21 5.53
N SER A 2 20.73 -13.45 4.51
CA SER A 2 19.32 -13.10 4.39
C SER A 2 18.51 -14.38 4.16
N SER A 3 17.59 -14.69 5.07
CA SER A 3 16.70 -15.85 4.93
C SER A 3 15.73 -15.57 3.80
N LYS A 4 15.91 -16.22 2.63
CA LYS A 4 14.92 -16.19 1.54
C LYS A 4 13.62 -16.81 2.03
N ARG A 5 12.59 -15.96 2.17
CA ARG A 5 11.25 -16.31 2.64
C ARG A 5 10.27 -16.42 1.49
N ILE A 6 10.47 -15.65 0.41
CA ILE A 6 9.67 -15.80 -0.80
C ILE A 6 10.11 -17.09 -1.50
N THR A 7 9.23 -18.07 -1.46
CA THR A 7 9.47 -19.40 -2.01
C THR A 7 9.56 -19.37 -3.52
N GLN A 8 10.23 -20.37 -4.09
CA GLN A 8 10.25 -20.57 -5.54
C GLN A 8 8.83 -20.74 -6.10
N ILE A 9 7.90 -21.35 -5.35
CA ILE A 9 6.52 -21.54 -5.78
C ILE A 9 5.83 -20.18 -5.98
N THR A 10 5.99 -19.25 -5.03
CA THR A 10 5.43 -17.90 -5.12
C THR A 10 6.03 -17.11 -6.28
N ARG A 11 7.36 -17.20 -6.47
CA ARG A 11 8.04 -16.53 -7.59
C ARG A 11 7.55 -17.02 -8.94
N HIS A 12 7.49 -18.35 -9.14
CA HIS A 12 6.96 -18.94 -10.37
C HIS A 12 5.51 -18.52 -10.59
N LYS A 13 4.65 -18.60 -9.56
CA LYS A 13 3.24 -18.19 -9.70
C LYS A 13 3.09 -16.74 -10.17
N ILE A 14 3.91 -15.82 -9.66
CA ILE A 14 3.88 -14.41 -10.07
C ILE A 14 4.41 -14.24 -11.50
N ILE A 15 5.55 -14.85 -11.81
CA ILE A 15 6.16 -14.76 -13.13
C ILE A 15 5.25 -15.38 -14.21
N ASP A 16 4.67 -16.54 -13.93
CA ASP A 16 3.73 -17.22 -14.83
C ASP A 16 2.48 -16.37 -15.07
N ALA A 17 1.97 -15.69 -14.05
CA ALA A 17 0.85 -14.77 -14.21
C ALA A 17 1.21 -13.58 -15.14
N ILE A 18 2.40 -13.01 -14.97
CA ILE A 18 2.90 -11.93 -15.84
C ILE A 18 2.98 -12.40 -17.30
N ILE A 19 3.56 -13.58 -17.54
CA ILE A 19 3.77 -14.12 -18.88
C ILE A 19 2.43 -14.51 -19.54
N LEU A 20 1.59 -15.27 -18.83
CA LEU A 20 0.34 -15.80 -19.39
C LEU A 20 -0.69 -14.70 -19.68
N GLU A 21 -0.71 -13.63 -18.88
CA GLU A 21 -1.60 -12.48 -19.10
C GLU A 21 -1.02 -11.46 -20.10
N GLY A 22 0.20 -11.68 -20.60
CA GLY A 22 0.86 -10.75 -21.52
C GLY A 22 1.12 -9.38 -20.89
N ILE A 23 1.42 -9.35 -19.58
CA ILE A 23 1.66 -8.11 -18.85
C ILE A 23 3.01 -7.54 -19.26
N SER A 24 3.01 -6.33 -19.82
CA SER A 24 4.25 -5.55 -20.04
C SER A 24 4.84 -5.13 -18.70
N TRP A 25 5.96 -5.74 -18.31
CA TRP A 25 6.64 -5.47 -17.04
C TRP A 25 7.36 -4.12 -17.02
N SER A 26 7.83 -3.62 -18.16
CA SER A 26 8.38 -2.27 -18.29
C SER A 26 7.31 -1.19 -18.46
N GLY A 27 6.04 -1.60 -18.56
CA GLY A 27 4.90 -0.70 -18.72
C GLY A 27 5.06 0.17 -19.97
N ARG A 28 5.08 1.50 -19.77
CA ARG A 28 5.30 2.48 -20.86
C ARG A 28 6.77 2.84 -21.11
N LEU A 29 7.70 2.31 -20.30
CA LEU A 29 9.12 2.56 -20.46
C LEU A 29 9.74 1.55 -21.42
N GLU A 30 10.83 1.95 -22.07
CA GLU A 30 11.74 0.98 -22.65
C GLU A 30 12.32 0.07 -21.55
N GLU A 31 12.56 -1.19 -21.90
CA GLU A 31 13.02 -2.20 -20.95
C GLU A 31 14.35 -1.83 -20.27
N GLN A 32 15.26 -1.17 -21.00
CA GLN A 32 16.50 -0.63 -20.46
C GLN A 32 16.26 0.48 -19.41
N ASP A 33 15.27 1.35 -19.63
CA ASP A 33 14.96 2.47 -18.75
C ASP A 33 14.28 1.97 -17.48
N PHE A 34 13.40 0.98 -17.61
CA PHE A 34 12.83 0.30 -16.45
C PHE A 34 13.92 -0.36 -15.61
N LEU A 35 14.79 -1.17 -16.23
CA LEU A 35 15.83 -1.90 -15.51
C LEU A 35 16.88 -0.96 -14.90
N GLY A 36 17.19 0.15 -15.56
CA GLY A 36 18.09 1.20 -15.05
C GLY A 36 17.59 1.88 -13.78
N ARG A 37 16.31 1.75 -13.44
CA ARG A 37 15.75 2.24 -12.16
C ARG A 37 16.01 1.29 -10.99
N ILE A 38 16.33 0.02 -11.29
CA ILE A 38 16.53 -1.04 -10.29
C ILE A 38 18.02 -1.42 -10.17
N TYR A 39 18.77 -1.28 -11.26
CA TYR A 39 20.15 -1.74 -11.42
C TYR A 39 21.05 -0.70 -12.08
N ASP A 40 22.34 -0.69 -11.71
CA ASP A 40 23.37 0.04 -12.48
C ASP A 40 23.80 -0.80 -13.70
N LEU A 41 23.05 -0.66 -14.79
CA LEU A 41 23.29 -1.42 -16.02
C LEU A 41 24.64 -1.10 -16.68
N GLY A 42 25.22 0.07 -16.41
CA GLY A 42 26.53 0.46 -16.93
C GLY A 42 27.70 -0.23 -16.21
N ALA A 43 27.47 -0.66 -14.96
CA ALA A 43 28.43 -1.43 -14.18
C ALA A 43 28.26 -2.96 -14.36
N MET A 44 27.14 -3.41 -14.92
CA MET A 44 26.86 -4.83 -15.14
C MET A 44 27.48 -5.34 -16.45
N PRO A 45 28.06 -6.55 -16.46
CA PRO A 45 28.62 -7.12 -17.67
C PRO A 45 27.52 -7.43 -18.70
N SER A 46 27.86 -7.31 -19.97
CA SER A 46 27.03 -7.82 -21.07
C SER A 46 27.09 -9.36 -21.13
N THR A 47 25.99 -9.99 -21.57
CA THR A 47 25.98 -11.42 -21.94
C THR A 47 26.45 -11.65 -23.37
N ASP A 48 26.54 -10.59 -24.18
CA ASP A 48 27.14 -10.58 -25.49
C ASP A 48 28.46 -9.81 -25.49
N SER A 49 29.56 -10.55 -25.63
CA SER A 49 30.93 -10.01 -25.66
C SER A 49 31.19 -8.86 -26.66
N ARG A 50 30.31 -8.64 -27.64
CA ARG A 50 30.37 -7.51 -28.57
C ARG A 50 30.04 -6.17 -27.91
N TYR A 51 29.33 -6.17 -26.79
CA TYR A 51 28.89 -4.97 -26.07
C TYR A 51 29.62 -4.81 -24.73
N LYS A 52 29.85 -3.56 -24.34
CA LYS A 52 30.66 -3.22 -23.17
C LYS A 52 29.97 -3.58 -21.85
N ASP A 53 28.67 -3.34 -21.76
CA ASP A 53 27.89 -3.38 -20.54
C ASP A 53 26.46 -3.86 -20.83
N ALA A 54 25.72 -4.20 -19.78
CA ALA A 54 24.35 -4.69 -19.90
C ALA A 54 23.42 -3.64 -20.52
N ALA A 55 23.67 -2.34 -20.30
CA ALA A 55 22.86 -1.27 -20.89
C ALA A 55 22.88 -1.33 -22.42
N ARG A 56 24.07 -1.35 -23.03
CA ARG A 56 24.20 -1.41 -24.51
C ARG A 56 23.67 -2.70 -25.11
N ASP A 57 23.89 -3.79 -24.41
CA ASP A 57 23.44 -5.14 -24.80
C ASP A 57 21.92 -5.21 -24.88
N ILE A 58 21.24 -4.80 -23.81
CA ILE A 58 19.77 -4.76 -23.75
C ILE A 58 19.22 -3.82 -24.82
N TRP A 59 19.80 -2.63 -24.95
CA TRP A 59 19.37 -1.67 -25.98
C TRP A 59 19.46 -2.25 -27.38
N GLN A 60 20.57 -2.91 -27.71
CA GLN A 60 20.74 -3.54 -29.01
C GLN A 60 19.64 -4.59 -29.27
N HIS A 61 19.44 -5.51 -28.33
CA HIS A 61 18.58 -6.69 -28.56
C HIS A 61 17.10 -6.46 -28.31
N ARG A 62 16.72 -5.33 -27.69
CA ARG A 62 15.31 -5.02 -27.38
C ARG A 62 14.80 -3.77 -28.07
N VAL A 63 15.67 -2.85 -28.50
CA VAL A 63 15.27 -1.63 -29.21
C VAL A 63 15.70 -1.66 -30.67
N LEU A 64 16.98 -1.92 -30.96
CA LEU A 64 17.45 -1.95 -32.36
C LEU A 64 17.01 -3.22 -33.09
N ASN A 65 17.03 -4.36 -32.41
CA ASN A 65 16.69 -5.67 -32.95
C ASN A 65 15.63 -6.38 -32.08
N PRO A 66 14.39 -5.86 -31.98
CA PRO A 66 13.41 -6.29 -30.96
C PRO A 66 13.01 -7.78 -31.02
N THR A 67 13.31 -8.47 -32.12
CA THR A 67 13.03 -9.91 -32.29
C THR A 67 14.16 -10.81 -31.81
N ASP A 68 15.28 -10.27 -31.33
CA ASP A 68 16.43 -11.07 -30.91
C ASP A 68 16.14 -11.87 -29.63
N TRP A 69 15.34 -11.31 -28.71
CA TRP A 69 14.93 -11.94 -27.45
C TRP A 69 13.41 -12.05 -27.33
N ASP A 70 12.92 -12.93 -26.48
CA ASP A 70 11.49 -13.06 -26.15
C ASP A 70 11.03 -11.96 -25.18
N ASP A 71 9.74 -11.64 -25.10
CA ASP A 71 9.22 -10.56 -24.23
C ASP A 71 9.40 -10.80 -22.72
N ASP A 72 9.61 -12.06 -22.34
CA ASP A 72 9.82 -12.51 -20.98
C ASP A 72 11.30 -12.80 -20.65
N TRP A 73 12.23 -12.41 -21.54
CA TRP A 73 13.68 -12.68 -21.43
C TRP A 73 14.25 -12.31 -20.05
N VAL A 74 13.76 -11.22 -19.45
CA VAL A 74 14.21 -10.72 -18.14
C VAL A 74 14.07 -11.76 -17.02
N PHE A 75 13.10 -12.68 -17.13
CA PHE A 75 12.87 -13.74 -16.14
C PHE A 75 13.79 -14.96 -16.32
N SER A 76 14.51 -15.05 -17.45
CA SER A 76 15.52 -16.09 -17.70
C SER A 76 16.95 -15.53 -17.69
N ASP A 77 17.12 -14.21 -17.72
CA ASP A 77 18.44 -13.57 -17.74
C ASP A 77 19.19 -13.74 -16.40
N SER A 78 20.39 -14.32 -16.50
CA SER A 78 21.26 -14.62 -15.36
C SER A 78 21.79 -13.38 -14.62
N ARG A 79 21.82 -12.21 -15.26
CA ARG A 79 22.30 -10.96 -14.65
C ARG A 79 21.35 -10.46 -13.57
N PHE A 80 20.05 -10.61 -13.78
CA PHE A 80 19.01 -10.21 -12.81
C PHE A 80 18.58 -11.38 -11.94
N ASN A 81 18.56 -12.59 -12.51
CA ASN A 81 18.30 -13.84 -11.82
C ASN A 81 17.00 -13.81 -10.99
N LEU A 82 15.93 -13.15 -11.47
CA LEU A 82 14.73 -12.85 -10.68
C LEU A 82 14.07 -14.08 -10.04
N LYS A 83 14.20 -15.25 -10.67
CA LYS A 83 13.73 -16.54 -10.12
C LYS A 83 14.46 -16.91 -8.83
N PHE A 84 15.76 -16.61 -8.72
CA PHE A 84 16.59 -17.01 -7.59
C PHE A 84 17.24 -15.84 -6.84
N ALA A 85 16.92 -14.60 -7.20
CA ALA A 85 17.44 -13.39 -6.57
C ALA A 85 17.05 -13.30 -5.09
N ASP A 86 17.66 -12.39 -4.34
CA ASP A 86 17.22 -12.08 -2.99
C ASP A 86 15.79 -11.51 -2.98
N ASP A 87 15.08 -11.68 -1.88
CA ASP A 87 13.67 -11.26 -1.77
C ASP A 87 13.51 -9.76 -2.01
N GLU A 88 14.44 -8.94 -1.55
CA GLU A 88 14.43 -7.49 -1.78
C GLU A 88 14.56 -7.12 -3.26
N VAL A 89 15.40 -7.83 -4.02
CA VAL A 89 15.56 -7.57 -5.46
C VAL A 89 14.27 -7.90 -6.20
N PHE A 90 13.64 -9.03 -5.85
CA PHE A 90 12.37 -9.44 -6.44
C PHE A 90 11.23 -8.50 -6.07
N LEU A 91 11.10 -8.14 -4.79
CA LEU A 91 10.08 -7.19 -4.31
C LEU A 91 10.27 -5.80 -4.93
N ARG A 92 11.52 -5.35 -5.09
CA ARG A 92 11.82 -4.08 -5.77
C ARG A 92 11.38 -4.11 -7.23
N PHE A 93 11.62 -5.21 -7.94
CA PHE A 93 11.14 -5.37 -9.31
C PHE A 93 9.61 -5.28 -9.40
N LEU A 94 8.88 -6.00 -8.54
CA LEU A 94 7.42 -5.96 -8.52
C LEU A 94 6.87 -4.58 -8.12
N ALA A 95 7.50 -3.90 -7.16
CA ALA A 95 7.14 -2.55 -6.77
C ALA A 95 7.37 -1.54 -7.92
N GLU A 96 8.48 -1.69 -8.65
CA GLU A 96 8.80 -0.82 -9.78
C GLU A 96 7.79 -0.99 -10.94
N MET A 97 7.29 -2.21 -11.19
CA MET A 97 6.20 -2.45 -12.15
C MET A 97 4.92 -1.64 -11.84
N LEU A 98 4.69 -1.30 -10.56
CA LEU A 98 3.55 -0.52 -10.10
C LEU A 98 3.84 0.98 -10.01
N HIS A 99 5.09 1.40 -10.25
CA HIS A 99 5.48 2.80 -10.09
C HIS A 99 4.73 3.68 -11.13
N PRO A 100 4.23 4.88 -10.77
CA PRO A 100 3.43 5.72 -11.68
C PRO A 100 4.12 6.11 -12.99
N VAL A 101 5.45 6.13 -12.98
CA VAL A 101 6.27 6.35 -14.20
C VAL A 101 6.23 5.16 -15.16
N VAL A 102 6.03 3.95 -14.64
CA VAL A 102 5.95 2.68 -15.39
C VAL A 102 4.51 2.39 -15.80
N GLN A 103 3.57 2.50 -14.86
CA GLN A 103 2.14 2.26 -15.08
C GLN A 103 1.30 3.38 -14.47
N ILE A 104 0.66 4.18 -15.32
CA ILE A 104 -0.21 5.29 -14.92
C ILE A 104 -1.68 4.90 -14.77
N ASP A 105 -2.08 3.77 -15.37
CA ASP A 105 -3.45 3.27 -15.32
C ASP A 105 -3.73 2.62 -13.95
N GLU A 106 -4.49 3.33 -13.10
CA GLU A 106 -4.79 2.90 -11.73
C GLU A 106 -5.55 1.57 -11.68
N ALA A 107 -6.37 1.26 -12.70
CA ALA A 107 -7.08 -0.02 -12.75
C ALA A 107 -6.10 -1.19 -13.01
N LYS A 108 -5.11 -1.00 -13.88
CA LYS A 108 -4.04 -1.98 -14.11
C LYS A 108 -3.16 -2.13 -12.87
N VAL A 109 -2.78 -1.03 -12.22
CA VAL A 109 -2.02 -1.07 -10.96
C VAL A 109 -2.78 -1.85 -9.90
N ALA A 110 -4.08 -1.60 -9.72
CA ALA A 110 -4.92 -2.30 -8.75
C ALA A 110 -5.01 -3.82 -9.06
N SER A 111 -5.12 -4.19 -10.34
CA SER A 111 -5.13 -5.59 -10.77
C SER A 111 -3.81 -6.29 -10.47
N LEU A 112 -2.68 -5.69 -10.88
CA LEU A 112 -1.34 -6.23 -10.64
C LEU A 112 -1.04 -6.35 -9.15
N LEU A 113 -1.33 -5.31 -8.37
CA LEU A 113 -1.15 -5.30 -6.93
C LEU A 113 -1.91 -6.46 -6.28
N LYS A 114 -3.15 -6.70 -6.69
CA LYS A 114 -3.96 -7.82 -6.20
C LYS A 114 -3.29 -9.16 -6.52
N THR A 115 -2.91 -9.37 -7.79
CA THR A 115 -2.23 -10.60 -8.22
C THR A 115 -0.95 -10.86 -7.43
N PHE A 116 -0.11 -9.83 -7.24
CA PHE A 116 1.13 -9.94 -6.48
C PHE A 116 0.87 -10.24 -5.01
N ASN A 117 -0.03 -9.49 -4.35
CA ASN A 117 -0.32 -9.68 -2.93
C ASN A 117 -1.05 -10.99 -2.61
N ASP A 118 -1.87 -11.52 -3.53
CA ASP A 118 -2.50 -12.83 -3.39
C ASP A 118 -1.46 -13.97 -3.38
N ALA A 119 -0.32 -13.77 -4.04
CA ALA A 119 0.80 -14.71 -4.03
C ALA A 119 1.76 -14.46 -2.86
N LEU A 120 2.28 -13.22 -2.71
CA LEU A 120 3.24 -12.81 -1.68
C LEU A 120 2.70 -13.02 -0.25
N GLY A 121 1.38 -12.87 -0.07
CA GLY A 121 0.75 -13.03 1.23
C GLY A 121 0.96 -14.40 1.86
N ARG A 122 1.16 -15.47 1.04
CA ARG A 122 1.46 -16.82 1.52
C ARG A 122 2.85 -16.94 2.15
N ASP A 123 3.76 -16.09 1.73
CA ASP A 123 5.14 -16.03 2.21
C ASP A 123 5.36 -14.87 3.20
N GLY A 124 4.28 -14.25 3.66
CA GLY A 124 4.31 -13.21 4.69
C GLY A 124 4.81 -11.86 4.20
N TYR A 125 4.65 -11.55 2.92
CA TYR A 125 4.95 -10.23 2.34
C TYR A 125 3.70 -9.57 1.75
N GLU A 126 3.75 -8.25 1.65
CA GLU A 126 2.83 -7.49 0.82
C GLU A 126 3.50 -6.24 0.25
N LEU A 127 3.04 -5.84 -0.93
CA LEU A 127 3.23 -4.52 -1.49
C LEU A 127 2.13 -3.59 -0.95
N TYR A 128 2.53 -2.39 -0.51
CA TYR A 128 1.64 -1.41 0.09
C TYR A 128 1.97 0.00 -0.42
N PRO A 129 1.01 0.94 -0.45
CA PRO A 129 1.29 2.33 -0.81
C PRO A 129 2.17 2.95 0.28
N ALA A 130 3.44 3.16 -0.05
CA ALA A 130 4.45 3.67 0.89
C ALA A 130 4.56 5.20 0.81
N GLU A 131 4.43 5.74 -0.40
CA GLU A 131 4.52 7.17 -0.68
C GLU A 131 3.48 7.57 -1.74
N TRP A 132 3.37 8.88 -1.99
CA TRP A 132 2.47 9.44 -3.00
C TRP A 132 3.19 10.54 -3.78
N ILE A 133 3.08 10.50 -5.10
CA ILE A 133 3.65 11.51 -5.99
C ILE A 133 2.58 11.91 -7.00
N SER A 134 2.26 13.21 -7.06
CA SER A 134 1.31 13.78 -8.02
C SER A 134 -0.06 13.08 -8.03
N GLY A 135 -0.55 12.65 -6.86
CA GLY A 135 -1.84 11.96 -6.72
C GLY A 135 -1.80 10.45 -6.96
N HIS A 136 -0.66 9.88 -7.34
CA HIS A 136 -0.49 8.44 -7.55
C HIS A 136 0.35 7.81 -6.44
N ALA A 137 0.00 6.58 -6.06
CA ALA A 137 0.73 5.83 -5.05
C ALA A 137 2.05 5.29 -5.60
N VAL A 138 3.10 5.39 -4.79
CA VAL A 138 4.37 4.68 -4.99
C VAL A 138 4.41 3.52 -4.00
N TYR A 139 4.53 2.31 -4.54
CA TYR A 139 4.45 1.09 -3.75
C TYR A 139 5.80 0.71 -3.18
N GLY A 140 5.83 0.37 -1.90
CA GLY A 140 6.94 -0.30 -1.23
C GLY A 140 6.53 -1.73 -0.84
N TRP A 141 7.41 -2.43 -0.13
CA TRP A 141 7.12 -3.75 0.42
C TRP A 141 7.35 -3.78 1.92
N ARG A 142 6.59 -4.63 2.61
CA ARG A 142 6.81 -4.91 4.03
C ARG A 142 6.51 -6.36 4.35
N ARG A 143 7.00 -6.81 5.50
CA ARG A 143 6.53 -8.06 6.07
C ARG A 143 5.09 -7.86 6.53
N ARG A 144 4.23 -8.81 6.19
CA ARG A 144 3.03 -9.08 6.98
C ARG A 144 3.53 -9.65 8.29
N ASP A 145 3.74 -8.78 9.28
CA ASP A 145 4.07 -9.25 10.60
C ASP A 145 3.05 -10.31 11.00
N SER A 146 3.57 -11.46 11.40
CA SER A 146 2.77 -12.58 11.84
C SER A 146 2.15 -12.17 13.17
N PHE A 147 1.01 -11.49 13.10
CA PHE A 147 0.06 -11.41 14.20
C PHE A 147 -0.33 -12.85 14.55
N HIS A 148 0.43 -13.47 15.47
CA HIS A 148 0.06 -14.70 16.17
C HIS A 148 -0.86 -14.42 17.37
N GLY A 149 -1.24 -13.16 17.60
CA GLY A 149 -2.42 -12.75 18.35
C GLY A 149 -3.33 -12.01 17.38
N GLY A 150 -4.61 -12.39 17.32
CA GLY A 150 -5.51 -12.11 16.21
C GLY A 150 -5.44 -10.68 15.66
N ASN A 151 -5.02 -10.56 14.40
CA ASN A 151 -5.72 -9.63 13.53
C ASN A 151 -7.07 -10.32 13.30
N PRO A 152 -8.20 -9.84 13.85
CA PRO A 152 -9.48 -10.41 13.44
C PRO A 152 -9.45 -10.28 11.92
N ALA A 153 -9.54 -11.42 11.22
CA ALA A 153 -9.81 -11.36 9.81
C ALA A 153 -11.14 -10.61 9.70
N LEU A 154 -11.07 -9.29 9.51
CA LEU A 154 -12.20 -8.52 9.08
C LEU A 154 -12.43 -9.05 7.68
N LYS A 155 -13.26 -10.09 7.62
CA LYS A 155 -13.85 -10.65 6.43
C LYS A 155 -14.82 -9.60 5.87
N LEU A 156 -14.28 -8.43 5.54
CA LEU A 156 -14.98 -7.26 4.99
C LEU A 156 -15.67 -7.63 3.68
N ARG A 157 -15.12 -8.62 2.94
CA ARG A 157 -15.69 -9.10 1.66
C ARG A 157 -16.60 -10.33 1.78
N GLU A 158 -16.50 -11.13 2.85
CA GLU A 158 -17.31 -12.35 3.00
C GLU A 158 -18.50 -12.18 3.96
N ARG A 159 -18.54 -11.06 4.70
CA ARG A 159 -19.77 -10.60 5.36
C ARG A 159 -20.43 -9.63 4.41
N ALA A 160 -21.57 -10.03 3.85
CA ALA A 160 -22.42 -9.11 3.12
C ALA A 160 -22.54 -7.80 3.91
N VAL A 161 -22.46 -6.69 3.18
CA VAL A 161 -22.66 -5.34 3.68
C VAL A 161 -21.42 -4.80 4.40
N LEU A 162 -20.48 -4.27 3.64
CA LEU A 162 -20.06 -2.91 3.96
C LEU A 162 -20.90 -2.02 3.07
N THR A 163 -21.13 -0.81 3.54
CA THR A 163 -21.67 0.33 2.80
C THR A 163 -21.49 0.21 1.29
N ASP A 164 -22.51 0.61 0.52
CA ASP A 164 -22.41 0.73 -0.94
C ASP A 164 -21.00 1.25 -1.30
N PRO A 165 -20.19 0.48 -2.06
CA PRO A 165 -18.80 0.84 -2.35
C PRO A 165 -18.64 2.28 -2.82
N SER A 166 -19.65 2.80 -3.52
CA SER A 166 -19.71 4.18 -3.98
C SER A 166 -19.68 5.22 -2.85
N VAL A 167 -20.32 4.96 -1.72
CA VAL A 167 -20.37 5.88 -0.56
C VAL A 167 -19.01 5.94 0.13
N LEU A 168 -18.33 4.80 0.28
CA LEU A 168 -16.97 4.76 0.84
C LEU A 168 -15.97 5.45 -0.08
N GLU A 169 -16.05 5.22 -1.39
CA GLU A 169 -15.23 5.90 -2.40
C GLU A 169 -15.47 7.41 -2.42
N GLU A 170 -16.72 7.86 -2.26
CA GLU A 170 -17.06 9.28 -2.19
C GLU A 170 -16.48 9.96 -0.94
N HIS A 171 -16.54 9.30 0.23
CA HIS A 171 -15.92 9.81 1.45
C HIS A 171 -14.39 9.85 1.36
N LEU A 172 -13.76 8.83 0.79
CA LEU A 172 -12.31 8.79 0.58
C LEU A 172 -11.83 9.83 -0.43
N THR A 173 -12.60 10.07 -1.50
CA THR A 173 -12.29 11.09 -2.51
C THR A 173 -12.30 12.49 -1.89
N ARG A 174 -13.32 12.83 -1.08
CA ARG A 174 -13.38 14.13 -0.39
C ARG A 174 -12.23 14.33 0.61
N ILE A 175 -11.82 13.27 1.31
CA ILE A 175 -10.66 13.33 2.23
C ILE A 175 -9.38 13.60 1.44
N ARG A 176 -9.17 12.89 0.32
CA ARG A 176 -8.02 13.05 -0.57
C ARG A 176 -7.93 14.48 -1.14
N ASP A 177 -9.05 15.01 -1.61
CA ASP A 177 -9.10 16.35 -2.22
C ASP A 177 -8.94 17.47 -1.18
N GLY A 178 -9.42 17.23 0.05
CA GLY A 178 -9.31 18.17 1.18
C GLY A 178 -7.94 18.20 1.85
N LEU A 179 -7.15 17.12 1.80
CA LEU A 179 -5.84 17.02 2.48
C LEU A 179 -4.83 18.11 2.07
N THR A 180 -4.93 18.64 0.85
CA THR A 180 -4.02 19.69 0.34
C THR A 180 -4.66 21.09 0.37
N SER A 181 -5.98 21.17 0.25
CA SER A 181 -6.71 22.43 0.03
C SER A 181 -7.41 22.96 1.30
N ASP A 182 -7.90 22.08 2.17
CA ASP A 182 -8.53 22.41 3.45
C ASP A 182 -8.35 21.25 4.45
N PRO A 183 -7.22 21.23 5.19
CA PRO A 183 -6.92 20.19 6.17
C PRO A 183 -7.98 20.06 7.28
N ALA A 184 -8.68 21.14 7.63
CA ALA A 184 -9.72 21.10 8.67
C ALA A 184 -10.97 20.36 8.17
N ALA A 185 -11.37 20.58 6.91
CA ALA A 185 -12.44 19.83 6.27
C ALA A 185 -12.10 18.34 6.09
N ALA A 186 -10.83 18.02 5.79
CA ALA A 186 -10.36 16.64 5.72
C ALA A 186 -10.47 15.92 7.07
N ILE A 187 -10.06 16.58 8.16
CA ILE A 187 -10.19 16.05 9.53
C ILE A 187 -11.67 15.81 9.89
N SER A 188 -12.56 16.75 9.56
CA SER A 188 -14.00 16.61 9.77
C SER A 188 -14.58 15.41 8.99
N SER A 189 -14.12 15.22 7.75
CA SER A 189 -14.53 14.09 6.91
C SER A 189 -14.07 12.75 7.47
N CYS A 190 -12.83 12.67 7.96
CA CYS A 190 -12.32 11.48 8.67
C CYS A 190 -13.14 11.17 9.93
N LYS A 191 -13.47 12.20 10.72
CA LYS A 191 -14.30 12.06 11.92
C LYS A 191 -15.67 11.45 11.57
N ASN A 192 -16.34 12.00 10.57
CA ASN A 192 -17.66 11.53 10.13
C ASN A 192 -17.62 10.09 9.60
N LEU A 193 -16.55 9.71 8.89
CA LEU A 193 -16.35 8.34 8.42
C LEU A 193 -16.24 7.36 9.59
N ILE A 194 -15.42 7.69 10.60
CA ILE A 194 -15.25 6.85 11.79
C ILE A 194 -16.57 6.71 12.57
N GLU A 195 -17.29 7.82 12.79
CA GLU A 195 -18.60 7.77 13.46
C GLU A 195 -19.60 6.88 12.71
N SER A 196 -19.64 7.01 11.38
CA SER A 196 -20.51 6.20 10.53
C SER A 196 -20.17 4.72 10.62
N LEU A 197 -18.88 4.36 10.60
CA LEU A 197 -18.43 2.98 10.72
C LEU A 197 -18.81 2.37 12.08
N PHE A 198 -18.65 3.12 13.18
CA PHE A 198 -19.05 2.62 14.50
C PHE A 198 -20.55 2.40 14.60
N ARG A 199 -21.37 3.36 14.14
CA ARG A 199 -22.84 3.24 14.15
C ARG A 199 -23.31 2.01 13.36
N ILE A 200 -22.73 1.76 12.19
CA ILE A 200 -23.02 0.56 11.37
C ILE A 200 -22.74 -0.74 12.15
N ILE A 201 -21.62 -0.81 12.88
CA ILE A 201 -21.27 -2.00 13.68
C ILE A 201 -22.27 -2.20 14.82
N LEU A 202 -22.67 -1.13 15.51
CA LEU A 202 -23.61 -1.17 16.62
C LEU A 202 -25.03 -1.56 16.15
N ASP A 203 -25.51 -0.98 15.04
CA ASP A 203 -26.81 -1.32 14.43
C ASP A 203 -26.90 -2.82 14.12
N ARG A 204 -25.84 -3.40 13.52
CA ARG A 204 -25.80 -4.83 13.22
C ARG A 204 -25.68 -5.74 14.42
N SER A 205 -25.03 -5.26 15.45
CA SER A 205 -24.89 -5.97 16.72
C SER A 205 -26.13 -5.80 17.60
N GLN A 206 -27.14 -5.07 17.09
CA GLN A 206 -28.39 -4.76 17.78
C GLN A 206 -28.11 -4.06 19.13
N ILE A 207 -27.10 -3.19 19.14
CA ILE A 207 -26.72 -2.38 20.29
C ILE A 207 -27.21 -0.95 20.08
N ASP A 208 -28.02 -0.48 21.01
CA ASP A 208 -28.52 0.89 20.98
C ASP A 208 -27.41 1.92 21.27
N TYR A 209 -27.45 3.01 20.53
CA TYR A 209 -26.65 4.22 20.74
C TYR A 209 -27.50 5.47 20.54
N ALA A 210 -27.15 6.56 21.23
CA ALA A 210 -27.81 7.83 21.01
C ALA A 210 -27.20 8.58 19.81
N ALA A 211 -28.04 9.32 19.08
CA ALA A 211 -27.61 10.09 17.89
C ALA A 211 -26.52 11.15 18.18
N LYS A 212 -26.39 11.56 19.45
CA LYS A 212 -25.42 12.56 19.93
C LYS A 212 -24.14 11.96 20.49
N GLU A 213 -23.98 10.63 20.48
CA GLU A 213 -22.76 10.00 20.96
C GLU A 213 -21.58 10.35 20.04
N ASP A 214 -20.46 10.67 20.68
CA ASP A 214 -19.19 11.00 20.02
C ASP A 214 -18.34 9.74 19.76
N ILE A 215 -17.24 9.92 19.02
CA ILE A 215 -16.32 8.84 18.67
C ILE A 215 -15.85 8.04 19.90
N PRO A 216 -15.37 8.63 21.00
CA PRO A 216 -14.97 7.87 22.19
C PRO A 216 -16.11 7.03 22.81
N GLN A 217 -17.34 7.54 22.82
CA GLN A 217 -18.51 6.80 23.33
C GLN A 217 -18.87 5.63 22.42
N LEU A 218 -18.96 5.89 21.11
CA LEU A 218 -19.24 4.88 20.10
C LEU A 218 -18.15 3.80 20.06
N TYR A 219 -16.87 4.20 20.17
CA TYR A 219 -15.73 3.28 20.20
C TYR A 219 -15.80 2.31 21.37
N ARG A 220 -16.11 2.77 22.59
CA ARG A 220 -16.21 1.89 23.76
C ARG A 220 -17.25 0.80 23.56
N LYS A 221 -18.45 1.16 23.08
CA LYS A 221 -19.51 0.20 22.75
C LYS A 221 -19.07 -0.80 21.68
N VAL A 222 -18.39 -0.33 20.63
CA VAL A 222 -17.85 -1.19 19.56
C VAL A 222 -16.75 -2.11 20.10
N ALA A 223 -15.86 -1.62 20.96
CA ALA A 223 -14.80 -2.41 21.57
C ALA A 223 -15.36 -3.53 22.45
N ASP A 224 -16.40 -3.23 23.23
CA ASP A 224 -17.13 -4.22 24.03
C ASP A 224 -17.79 -5.30 23.14
N VAL A 225 -18.44 -4.88 22.04
CA VAL A 225 -19.08 -5.78 21.06
C VAL A 225 -18.07 -6.72 20.40
N LEU A 226 -16.87 -6.24 20.13
CA LEU A 226 -15.84 -6.97 19.41
C LEU A 226 -14.89 -7.76 20.32
N ASP A 227 -15.13 -7.79 21.64
CA ASP A 227 -14.24 -8.36 22.66
C ASP A 227 -12.79 -7.86 22.52
N LEU A 228 -12.63 -6.59 22.14
CA LEU A 228 -11.34 -5.93 22.10
C LEU A 228 -10.95 -5.62 23.54
N LYS A 229 -10.37 -6.60 24.24
CA LYS A 229 -9.82 -6.40 25.58
C LYS A 229 -8.91 -5.17 25.59
N ALA A 230 -9.21 -4.23 26.49
CA ALA A 230 -8.65 -2.88 26.60
C ALA A 230 -7.12 -2.80 26.84
N GLU A 231 -6.39 -3.91 26.73
CA GLU A 231 -4.94 -3.99 26.95
C GLU A 231 -4.10 -3.87 25.65
N SER A 232 -4.73 -3.67 24.49
CA SER A 232 -4.01 -3.62 23.20
C SER A 232 -3.79 -2.23 22.60
N VAL A 233 -4.08 -1.13 23.32
CA VAL A 233 -3.78 0.25 22.88
C VAL A 233 -2.89 0.96 23.91
N PRO A 234 -1.58 1.16 23.63
CA PRO A 234 -0.76 2.08 24.42
C PRO A 234 -1.21 3.52 24.14
N GLY A 235 -1.73 4.24 25.14
CA GLY A 235 -1.91 5.70 25.09
C GLY A 235 -3.30 6.27 25.42
N SER A 236 -4.28 5.48 25.86
CA SER A 236 -5.63 5.98 26.16
C SER A 236 -5.76 6.80 27.47
N ALA A 237 -4.65 7.21 28.09
CA ALA A 237 -4.66 7.87 29.41
C ALA A 237 -4.50 9.41 29.38
N ASP A 238 -4.30 10.05 28.22
CA ASP A 238 -3.92 11.48 28.19
C ASP A 238 -4.87 12.42 27.41
N ILE A 239 -6.11 12.02 27.13
CA ILE A 239 -7.08 12.92 26.46
C ILE A 239 -7.88 13.79 27.48
N ASP A 240 -7.90 13.43 28.77
CA ASP A 240 -8.73 14.11 29.78
C ASP A 240 -8.10 15.36 30.43
N ARG A 241 -6.87 15.77 30.05
CA ARG A 241 -6.16 16.85 30.77
C ARG A 241 -6.07 18.21 30.08
N VAL A 242 -6.59 18.39 28.86
CA VAL A 242 -6.46 19.68 28.14
C VAL A 242 -7.65 20.62 28.34
N SER A 243 -8.73 20.20 28.99
CA SER A 243 -9.91 21.04 29.21
C SER A 243 -10.12 21.33 30.69
N THR A 244 -9.29 22.18 31.31
CA THR A 244 -9.74 23.08 32.39
C THR A 244 -8.67 24.07 32.83
N SER A 245 -9.11 25.33 32.96
CA SER A 245 -8.49 26.49 33.64
C SER A 245 -7.37 27.23 32.88
N GLN A 246 -7.64 28.45 32.43
CA GLN A 246 -7.54 29.65 33.29
C GLN A 246 -8.09 30.89 32.59
N THR A 247 -9.11 31.48 33.22
CA THR A 247 -9.62 32.84 33.01
C THR A 247 -8.59 33.87 33.51
N PRO A 248 -8.30 34.97 32.81
CA PRO A 248 -7.47 36.04 33.35
C PRO A 248 -8.31 36.98 34.24
N PRO A 249 -7.77 37.49 35.36
CA PRO A 249 -8.50 38.44 36.19
C PRO A 249 -8.43 39.86 35.63
N GLU A 250 -9.55 40.57 35.71
CA GLU A 250 -9.63 42.04 35.66
C GLU A 250 -8.80 42.65 36.79
N VAL A 251 -8.02 43.69 36.48
CA VAL A 251 -7.70 44.74 37.46
C VAL A 251 -7.84 46.10 36.77
N SER A 252 -8.84 46.84 37.23
CA SER A 252 -9.08 48.25 36.95
C SER A 252 -8.30 49.12 37.94
N GLY A 253 -7.56 50.10 37.41
CA GLY A 253 -7.56 51.47 37.93
C GLY A 253 -6.51 51.90 38.98
N ARG A 254 -5.69 52.88 38.54
CA ARG A 254 -5.25 54.12 39.24
C ARG A 254 -4.27 54.00 40.42
N ASP A 255 -3.10 54.63 40.32
CA ASP A 255 -2.85 56.00 40.80
C ASP A 255 -1.36 56.41 40.63
N LEU A 256 -1.17 57.71 40.34
CA LEU A 256 0.04 58.55 40.33
C LEU A 256 1.03 58.44 39.15
#